data_AF-A0A2T6DNB3-F1
#
_entry.id   AF-A0A2T6DNB3-F1
#
_cell.length_a   1.000
_cell.length_b   1.000
_cell.length_c   1.000
_cell.angle_alpha   90.00
_cell.angle_beta   90.00
_cell.angle_gamma   90.00
#
_symmetry.space_group_name_H-M   'P 1'
#
loop_
_entity.id
_entity.type
_entity.pdbx_description
1 polymer ?
#
loop_
_entity_poly.entity_id
_entity_poly.type
_entity_poly.pdbx_seq_one_letter_code
_entity_poly.pdbx_strand_id
1 'polypeptide(L)'
;MKINVYNALKSERTYQDAKWPNHLHTPGEWLLIIGKLQMDAQRAWLSKGNDGALHEIRQIGATCVAAMEQCGAPARPGQGFVGSLPDPMEALVTHIYQRISDTLRQQGYPALTGEQGVFVIQGLRGAVVMAQEEMISRMKRMAEGEAQ
;
A
#
# COMPACT_ATOMS: atom_id res chain seq x y z
N MET A 1 15.65 -14.09 -14.11
CA MET A 1 15.36 -14.04 -12.66
C MET A 1 14.64 -12.73 -12.38
N LYS A 2 13.41 -12.73 -11.82
CA LYS A 2 12.72 -11.48 -11.49
C LYS A 2 13.38 -10.87 -10.25
N ILE A 3 14.01 -9.71 -10.40
CA ILE A 3 14.60 -8.97 -9.28
C ILE A 3 13.45 -8.48 -8.40
N ASN A 4 13.52 -8.79 -7.10
CA ASN A 4 12.55 -8.27 -6.14
C ASN A 4 12.91 -6.81 -5.82
N VAL A 5 12.25 -5.88 -6.53
CA VAL A 5 12.45 -4.44 -6.39
C VAL A 5 12.23 -3.97 -4.95
N TYR A 6 11.26 -4.53 -4.23
CA TYR A 6 10.98 -4.16 -2.85
C TYR A 6 12.12 -4.54 -1.91
N ASN A 7 12.77 -5.69 -2.12
CA ASN A 7 13.96 -6.06 -1.34
C ASN A 7 15.13 -5.12 -1.60
N ALA A 8 15.31 -4.68 -2.86
CA ALA A 8 16.35 -3.73 -3.23
C ALA A 8 16.10 -2.34 -2.61
N LEU A 9 14.85 -1.86 -2.60
CA LEU A 9 14.49 -0.61 -1.93
C LEU A 9 14.65 -0.71 -0.41
N LYS A 10 14.25 -1.85 0.18
CA LYS A 10 14.39 -2.08 1.62
C LYS A 10 15.85 -2.09 2.05
N SER A 11 16.74 -2.76 1.32
CA SER A 11 18.16 -2.81 1.65
C SER A 11 18.83 -1.44 1.54
N GLU A 12 18.48 -0.67 0.50
CA GLU A 12 18.92 0.70 0.36
C GLU A 12 18.42 1.57 1.53
N ARG A 13 17.13 1.47 1.88
CA ARG A 13 16.56 2.25 2.99
C ARG A 13 17.24 1.95 4.32
N THR A 14 17.50 0.67 4.62
CA THR A 14 18.30 0.28 5.80
C THR A 14 19.69 0.92 5.81
N TYR A 15 20.38 0.98 4.66
CA TYR A 15 21.68 1.65 4.56
C TYR A 15 21.56 3.16 4.80
N GLN A 16 20.56 3.82 4.22
CA GLN A 16 20.33 5.25 4.38
C GLN A 16 19.93 5.61 5.84
N ASP A 17 19.10 4.80 6.49
CA ASP A 17 18.72 4.96 7.91
C ASP A 17 19.95 4.90 8.81
N ALA A 18 20.85 3.95 8.56
CA ALA A 18 22.08 3.79 9.32
C ALA A 18 23.06 4.96 9.08
N LYS A 19 23.11 5.48 7.86
CA LYS A 19 24.03 6.56 7.47
C LYS A 19 23.58 7.93 7.98
N TRP A 20 22.28 8.17 8.08
CA TRP A 20 21.71 9.46 8.48
C TRP A 20 20.60 9.28 9.54
N PRO A 21 20.97 8.85 10.77
CA PRO A 21 19.98 8.62 11.81
C PRO A 21 19.35 9.94 12.27
N ASN A 22 18.03 9.93 12.50
CA ASN A 22 17.25 11.04 13.10
C ASN A 22 17.27 12.37 12.34
N HIS A 23 17.68 12.40 11.07
CA HIS A 23 17.55 13.61 10.26
C HIS A 23 16.11 13.83 9.81
N LEU A 24 15.53 14.94 10.26
CA LEU A 24 14.21 15.38 9.83
C LEU A 24 14.36 16.42 8.71
N HIS A 25 13.75 16.16 7.56
CA HIS A 25 13.65 17.10 6.46
C HIS A 25 12.19 17.53 6.23
N THR A 26 12.01 18.76 5.79
CA THR A 26 10.75 19.27 5.25
C THR A 26 10.51 18.71 3.84
N PRO A 27 9.27 18.75 3.32
CA PRO A 27 9.01 18.33 1.94
C PRO A 27 9.87 19.05 0.90
N GLY A 28 10.18 20.34 1.11
CA GLY A 28 11.04 21.12 0.21
C GLY A 28 12.48 20.63 0.19
N GLU A 29 13.04 20.30 1.34
CA GLU A 29 14.39 19.74 1.44
C GLU A 29 14.48 18.35 0.79
N TRP A 30 13.46 17.50 0.97
CA TRP A 30 13.39 16.20 0.29
C TRP A 30 13.39 16.34 -1.23
N LEU A 31 12.66 17.32 -1.79
CA LEU A 31 12.67 17.58 -3.23
C LEU A 31 14.05 17.98 -3.74
N LEU A 32 14.81 18.77 -2.97
CA LEU A 32 16.19 19.13 -3.33
C LEU A 32 17.11 17.90 -3.32
N ILE A 33 16.98 17.03 -2.31
CA ILE A 33 17.74 15.76 -2.22
C ILE A 33 17.41 14.86 -3.42
N ILE A 34 16.13 14.68 -3.74
CA ILE A 34 15.68 13.89 -4.89
C ILE A 34 16.21 14.48 -6.20
N GLY A 35 16.16 15.81 -6.36
CA GLY A 35 16.70 16.49 -7.55
C GLY A 35 18.20 16.25 -7.74
N LYS A 36 18.98 16.27 -6.66
CA LYS A 36 20.41 15.90 -6.70
C LYS A 36 20.60 14.45 -7.12
N LEU A 37 19.84 13.50 -6.56
CA LEU A 37 19.94 12.07 -6.92
C LEU A 37 19.52 11.81 -8.37
N GLN A 38 18.56 12.56 -8.90
CA GLN A 38 18.18 12.50 -10.31
C GLN A 38 19.35 12.91 -11.22
N MET A 39 20.07 14.00 -10.88
CA MET A 39 21.26 14.40 -11.62
C MET A 39 22.37 13.34 -11.56
N ASP A 40 22.54 12.69 -10.41
CA ASP A 40 23.52 11.60 -10.26
C ASP A 40 23.12 10.38 -11.09
N ALA A 41 21.85 10.01 -11.15
CA ALA A 41 21.36 8.94 -12.03
C ALA A 41 21.66 9.22 -13.50
N GLN A 42 21.46 10.45 -13.96
CA GLN A 42 21.79 10.86 -15.33
C GLN A 42 23.30 10.76 -15.59
N ARG A 43 24.14 11.24 -14.67
CA ARG A 43 25.60 11.12 -14.78
C ARG A 43 26.07 9.67 -14.76
N ALA A 44 25.48 8.85 -13.90
CA ALA A 44 25.77 7.42 -13.79
C ALA A 44 25.39 6.69 -15.08
N TRP A 45 24.27 7.06 -15.70
CA TRP A 45 23.90 6.51 -17.00
C TRP A 45 24.93 6.82 -18.09
N LEU A 46 25.37 8.08 -18.18
CA LEU A 46 26.36 8.50 -19.18
C LEU A 46 27.73 7.85 -18.98
N SER A 47 28.12 7.56 -17.72
CA SER A 47 29.46 7.06 -17.39
C SER A 47 29.54 5.54 -17.21
N LYS A 48 28.48 4.91 -16.70
CA LYS A 48 28.44 3.50 -16.29
C LYS A 48 27.29 2.71 -16.96
N GLY A 49 26.53 3.34 -17.84
CA GLY A 49 25.40 2.72 -18.53
C GLY A 49 24.22 2.41 -17.62
N ASN A 50 23.41 1.45 -18.05
CA ASN A 50 22.12 1.14 -17.42
C ASN A 50 22.26 0.66 -15.97
N ASP A 51 23.25 -0.15 -15.65
CA ASP A 51 23.43 -0.68 -14.28
C ASP A 51 23.76 0.43 -13.29
N GLY A 52 24.59 1.40 -13.71
CA GLY A 52 24.87 2.61 -12.92
C GLY A 52 23.62 3.45 -12.71
N ALA A 53 22.82 3.64 -13.76
CA ALA A 53 21.56 4.37 -13.67
C ALA A 53 20.56 3.69 -12.73
N LEU A 54 20.40 2.36 -12.83
CA LEU A 54 19.49 1.57 -11.99
C LEU A 54 19.91 1.58 -10.52
N HIS A 55 21.22 1.60 -10.25
CA HIS A 55 21.74 1.79 -8.89
C HIS A 55 21.27 3.11 -8.28
N GLU A 56 21.39 4.22 -9.00
CA GLU A 56 20.94 5.53 -8.52
C GLU A 56 19.41 5.63 -8.43
N ILE A 57 18.68 5.03 -9.37
CA ILE A 57 17.21 4.95 -9.33
C ILE A 57 16.72 4.24 -8.06
N ARG A 58 17.43 3.19 -7.61
CA ARG A 58 17.13 2.53 -6.32
C ARG A 58 17.25 3.51 -5.15
N GLN A 59 18.29 4.35 -5.14
CA GLN A 59 18.48 5.37 -4.10
C GLN A 59 17.36 6.42 -4.13
N ILE A 60 16.95 6.86 -5.33
CA ILE A 60 15.80 7.77 -5.50
C ILE A 60 14.54 7.13 -4.91
N GLY A 61 14.23 5.87 -5.24
CA GLY A 61 13.05 5.18 -4.73
C GLY A 61 13.04 5.09 -3.19
N ALA A 62 14.16 4.71 -2.58
CA ALA A 62 14.28 4.65 -1.12
C ALA A 62 14.15 6.03 -0.45
N THR A 63 14.67 7.08 -1.09
CA THR A 63 14.56 8.47 -0.63
C THR A 63 13.11 8.96 -0.68
N CYS A 64 12.39 8.65 -1.76
CA CYS A 64 10.97 8.99 -1.87
C CYS A 64 10.14 8.30 -0.77
N VAL A 65 10.43 7.04 -0.45
CA VAL A 65 9.75 6.33 0.67
C VAL A 65 10.01 7.06 1.99
N ALA A 66 11.28 7.37 2.31
CA ALA A 66 11.62 8.10 3.53
C ALA A 66 10.91 9.46 3.62
N ALA A 67 10.85 10.20 2.50
CA ALA A 67 10.14 11.48 2.43
C ALA A 67 8.64 11.33 2.74
N MET A 68 8.00 10.30 2.17
CA MET A 68 6.59 10.01 2.38
C MET A 68 6.28 9.54 3.80
N GLU A 69 7.16 8.75 4.42
CA GLU A 69 7.03 8.30 5.82
C GLU A 69 7.19 9.48 6.78
N GLN A 70 8.18 10.34 6.56
CA GLN A 70 8.49 11.42 7.50
C GLN A 70 7.51 12.60 7.39
N CYS A 71 7.07 12.95 6.18
CA CYS A 71 6.18 14.09 5.96
C CYS A 71 4.69 13.70 5.90
N GLY A 72 4.39 12.40 5.77
CA GLY A 72 3.04 11.89 5.56
C GLY A 72 2.57 12.10 4.12
N ALA A 73 2.55 11.02 3.33
CA ALA A 73 1.97 11.06 1.99
C ALA A 73 0.44 10.88 2.03
N PRO A 74 -0.34 11.79 1.43
CA PRO A 74 -1.77 11.55 1.27
C PRO A 74 -1.99 10.37 0.33
N ALA A 75 -2.91 9.47 0.70
CA ALA A 75 -3.40 8.46 -0.22
C ALA A 75 -4.03 9.15 -1.44
N ARG A 76 -3.86 8.56 -2.63
CA ARG A 76 -4.49 9.10 -3.83
C ARG A 76 -6.01 9.00 -3.70
N PRO A 77 -6.77 10.11 -3.79
CA PRO A 77 -8.22 10.07 -3.68
C PRO A 77 -8.81 9.25 -4.84
N GLY A 78 -9.74 8.35 -4.54
CA GLY A 78 -10.36 7.45 -5.52
C GLY A 78 -9.49 6.26 -5.97
N GLN A 79 -8.22 6.20 -5.54
CA GLN A 79 -7.41 4.98 -5.52
C GLN A 79 -7.15 4.63 -4.06
N GLY A 80 -8.25 4.40 -3.34
CA GLY A 80 -8.19 3.49 -2.22
C GLY A 80 -7.54 2.20 -2.71
N PHE A 81 -6.81 1.55 -1.81
CA PHE A 81 -6.64 0.10 -1.80
C PHE A 81 -7.71 -0.58 -2.67
N VAL A 82 -7.32 -1.50 -3.56
CA VAL A 82 -8.28 -2.41 -4.23
C VAL A 82 -9.26 -2.90 -3.15
N GLY A 83 -10.47 -2.34 -3.11
CA GLY A 83 -11.38 -2.50 -1.95
C GLY A 83 -11.78 -1.23 -1.17
N SER A 84 -12.04 -0.08 -1.82
CA SER A 84 -13.17 0.74 -1.34
C SER A 84 -14.44 0.12 -1.91
N LEU A 85 -15.20 -0.55 -1.06
CA LEU A 85 -16.49 -1.08 -1.46
C LEU A 85 -17.44 0.08 -1.81
N PRO A 86 -18.44 -0.12 -2.69
CA PRO A 86 -19.53 0.85 -2.84
C PRO A 86 -20.13 1.18 -1.47
N ASP A 87 -20.60 2.41 -1.23
CA ASP A 87 -21.17 2.85 0.05
C ASP A 87 -22.08 1.83 0.77
N PRO A 88 -23.05 1.15 0.10
CA PRO A 88 -23.86 0.13 0.77
C PRO A 88 -23.07 -1.08 1.27
N MET A 89 -21.97 -1.41 0.61
CA MET A 89 -21.08 -2.52 0.93
C MET A 89 -20.06 -2.15 2.02
N GLU A 90 -19.61 -0.89 2.07
CA GLU A 90 -18.88 -0.37 3.25
C GLU A 90 -19.78 -0.34 4.49
N ALA A 91 -21.06 0.04 4.34
CA ALA A 91 -22.03 -0.04 5.41
C ALA A 91 -22.23 -1.49 5.89
N LEU A 92 -22.25 -2.46 4.96
CA LEU A 92 -22.31 -3.88 5.28
C LEU A 92 -21.07 -4.35 6.05
N VAL A 93 -19.86 -4.00 5.61
CA VAL A 93 -18.62 -4.35 6.33
C VAL A 93 -18.62 -3.77 7.74
N THR A 94 -19.02 -2.51 7.88
CA THR A 94 -19.13 -1.82 9.17
C THR A 94 -20.17 -2.51 10.07
N HIS A 95 -21.32 -2.87 9.52
CA HIS A 95 -22.38 -3.57 10.25
C HIS A 95 -21.93 -4.97 10.72
N ILE A 96 -21.25 -5.74 9.85
CA ILE A 96 -20.70 -7.06 10.20
C ILE A 96 -19.63 -6.92 11.28
N TYR A 97 -18.70 -5.97 11.14
CA TYR A 97 -17.67 -5.70 12.13
C TYR A 97 -18.27 -5.35 13.51
N GLN A 98 -19.29 -4.48 13.53
CA GLN A 98 -19.98 -4.09 14.75
C GLN A 98 -20.65 -5.30 15.42
N ARG A 99 -21.34 -6.13 14.63
CA ARG A 99 -22.01 -7.32 15.13
C ARG A 99 -21.03 -8.37 15.70
N ILE A 100 -19.88 -8.56 15.06
CA ILE A 100 -18.80 -9.42 15.56
C ILE A 100 -18.26 -8.85 16.87
N SER A 101 -17.97 -7.55 16.92
CA SER A 101 -17.45 -6.88 18.11
C SER A 101 -18.41 -6.99 19.30
N ASP A 102 -19.71 -6.83 19.06
CA ASP A 102 -20.74 -6.94 20.10
C ASP A 102 -20.88 -8.39 20.60
N THR A 103 -20.80 -9.37 19.71
CA THR A 103 -20.84 -10.80 20.07
C THR A 103 -19.65 -11.18 20.94
N LEU A 104 -18.45 -10.71 20.59
CA LEU A 104 -17.24 -10.96 21.38
C LEU A 104 -17.36 -10.36 22.79
N ARG A 105 -17.88 -9.14 22.91
CA ARG A 105 -18.14 -8.51 24.21
C ARG A 105 -19.14 -9.29 25.06
N GLN A 106 -20.23 -9.77 24.45
CA GLN A 106 -21.24 -10.59 25.17
C GLN A 106 -20.66 -11.90 25.71
N GLN A 107 -19.64 -12.45 25.05
CA GLN A 107 -18.93 -13.65 25.48
C GLN A 107 -17.78 -13.37 26.45
N GLY A 108 -17.58 -12.11 26.87
CA GLY A 108 -16.53 -11.72 27.80
C GLY A 108 -15.16 -11.51 27.18
N TYR A 109 -15.05 -11.49 25.84
CA TYR A 109 -13.82 -11.17 25.15
C TYR A 109 -13.60 -9.64 25.06
N PRO A 110 -12.34 -9.18 25.07
CA PRO A 110 -12.02 -7.76 24.88
C PRO A 110 -12.43 -7.29 23.49
N ALA A 111 -12.75 -5.99 23.37
CA ALA A 111 -13.05 -5.38 22.08
C ALA A 111 -11.83 -5.45 21.15
N LEU A 112 -12.07 -5.70 19.86
CA LEU A 112 -11.04 -5.58 18.84
C LEU A 112 -10.62 -4.10 18.75
N THR A 113 -9.36 -3.81 19.10
CA THR A 113 -8.79 -2.46 19.07
C THR A 113 -7.49 -2.42 18.29
N GLY A 114 -7.16 -1.28 17.69
CA GLY A 114 -5.90 -1.10 16.96
C GLY A 114 -5.76 -2.07 15.78
N GLU A 115 -4.60 -2.71 15.67
CA GLU A 115 -4.24 -3.60 14.54
C GLU A 115 -5.19 -4.79 14.36
N GLN A 116 -5.75 -5.32 15.45
CA GLN A 116 -6.69 -6.45 15.39
C GLN A 116 -7.99 -6.06 14.66
N GLY A 117 -8.50 -4.84 14.92
CA GLY A 117 -9.68 -4.32 14.24
C GLY A 117 -9.43 -4.08 12.75
N VAL A 118 -8.25 -3.54 12.42
CA VAL A 118 -7.84 -3.30 11.02
C VAL A 118 -7.76 -4.62 10.24
N PHE A 119 -7.17 -5.67 10.82
CA PHE A 119 -7.06 -6.97 10.17
C PHE A 119 -8.43 -7.61 9.87
N VAL A 120 -9.36 -7.55 10.83
CA VAL A 120 -10.72 -8.08 10.66
C VAL A 120 -11.47 -7.30 9.58
N ILE A 121 -11.41 -5.96 9.59
CA ILE A 121 -12.04 -5.13 8.57
C ILE A 121 -11.48 -5.43 7.18
N GLN A 122 -10.16 -5.58 7.05
CA GLN A 122 -9.53 -5.94 5.77
C GLN A 122 -9.96 -7.33 5.28
N GLY A 123 -10.03 -8.32 6.17
CA GLY A 123 -10.54 -9.65 5.84
C GLY A 123 -12.00 -9.64 5.37
N LEU A 124 -12.86 -8.87 6.05
CA LEU A 124 -14.26 -8.68 5.67
C LEU A 124 -14.39 -8.01 4.29
N ARG A 125 -13.60 -6.97 4.00
CA ARG A 125 -13.57 -6.33 2.69
C ARG A 125 -13.21 -7.31 1.59
N GLY A 126 -12.17 -8.12 1.79
CA GLY A 126 -11.77 -9.15 0.83
C GLY A 126 -12.89 -10.16 0.55
N ALA A 127 -13.57 -10.65 1.60
CA ALA A 127 -14.68 -11.58 1.47
C ALA A 127 -15.87 -10.98 0.69
N VAL A 128 -16.21 -9.72 0.97
CA VAL A 128 -17.31 -9.02 0.31
C VAL A 128 -17.01 -8.77 -1.18
N VAL A 129 -15.77 -8.42 -1.53
CA VAL A 129 -15.34 -8.29 -2.94
C VAL A 129 -15.45 -9.63 -3.67
N MET A 130 -14.95 -10.72 -3.09
CA MET A 130 -15.04 -12.05 -3.72
C MET A 130 -16.49 -12.49 -3.96
N ALA A 131 -17.38 -12.26 -2.97
CA ALA A 131 -18.79 -12.58 -3.12
C ALA A 131 -19.47 -11.73 -4.21
N GLN A 132 -19.10 -10.45 -4.33
CA GLN A 132 -19.60 -9.56 -5.37
C GLN A 132 -19.15 -10.02 -6.77
N GLU A 133 -17.88 -10.38 -6.93
CA GLU A 133 -17.35 -10.88 -8.19
C GLU A 133 -18.01 -12.20 -8.62
N GLU A 134 -18.23 -13.12 -7.68
CA GLU A 134 -18.94 -14.37 -7.96
C GLU A 134 -20.40 -14.11 -8.37
N MET A 135 -21.09 -13.21 -7.68
CA MET A 135 -22.47 -12.83 -8.02
C MET A 135 -22.54 -12.21 -9.42
N ILE A 136 -21.64 -11.28 -9.75
CA ILE A 136 -21.57 -10.67 -11.10
C ILE A 136 -21.30 -11.73 -12.16
N SER A 137 -20.39 -12.67 -11.89
CA SER A 137 -20.09 -13.79 -12.79
C SER A 137 -21.32 -14.68 -13.03
N ARG A 138 -22.06 -15.02 -11.97
CA ARG A 138 -23.33 -15.77 -12.06
C ARG A 138 -24.38 -15.02 -12.88
N MET A 139 -24.54 -13.71 -12.66
CA MET A 139 -25.48 -12.89 -13.41
C MET A 139 -25.15 -12.81 -14.89
N LYS A 140 -23.86 -12.72 -15.26
CA LYS A 140 -23.43 -12.74 -16.66
C LYS A 140 -23.76 -14.07 -17.34
N ARG A 141 -23.44 -15.20 -16.71
CA ARG A 141 -23.79 -16.53 -17.23
C ARG A 141 -25.30 -16.72 -17.44
N MET A 142 -26.12 -16.25 -16.50
CA MET A 142 -27.58 -16.27 -16.64
C MET A 142 -28.06 -15.38 -17.80
N ALA A 143 -27.45 -14.21 -18.01
CA ALA A 143 -27.80 -13.30 -19.11
C ALA A 143 -27.38 -13.85 -20.48
N GLU A 144 -26.32 -14.66 -20.55
CA GLU A 144 -25.80 -15.28 -21.77
C GLU A 144 -26.54 -16.58 -22.14
N GLY A 145 -27.57 -16.96 -21.39
CA GLY A 145 -28.38 -18.16 -21.66
C GLY A 145 -27.72 -19.47 -21.23
N GLU A 146 -26.59 -19.41 -20.51
CA GLU A 146 -25.96 -20.56 -19.86
C GLU A 146 -26.67 -20.85 -18.52
N ALA A 147 -27.97 -21.17 -18.60
CA ALA A 147 -28.66 -21.81 -17.49
C ALA A 147 -28.34 -23.31 -17.54
N GLN A 148 -27.39 -23.75 -16.71
CA GLN A 148 -27.35 -25.15 -16.28
C GLN A 148 -28.43 -25.40 -15.24
#